data_AF-A0A9R1BBY2-F1
#
_entry.id   AF-A0A9R1BBY2-F1
#
_cell.length_a   1.000
_cell.length_b   1.000
_cell.length_c   1.000
_cell.angle_alpha   90.00
_cell.angle_beta   90.00
_cell.angle_gamma   90.00
#
_symmetry.space_group_name_H-M   'P 1'
#
loop_
_entity.id
_entity.type
_entity.pdbx_description
1 polymer ?
#
loop_
_entity_poly.entity_id
_entity_poly.type
_entity_poly.pdbx_seq_one_letter_code
_entity_poly.pdbx_strand_id
1 'polypeptide(L)'
;MGRAPCCDRKGLKKGPWTPEEDKQLVDFIQANGHGSWRLLPKLAELNRCGKSCRLRWTNYLRPDIKRGPFTAEEQKSIVQLHGIVGNK
;
A
#
# COMPACT_ATOMS: atom_id res chain seq x y z
N MET A 1 0.48 17.73 20.20
CA MET A 1 -0.50 16.63 20.18
C MET A 1 -0.01 15.54 19.22
N GLY A 2 0.39 14.38 19.75
CA GLY A 2 0.84 13.25 18.93
C GLY A 2 -0.34 12.58 18.24
N ARG A 3 -0.18 12.18 16.97
CA ARG A 3 -1.22 11.43 16.25
C ARG A 3 -1.50 10.13 17.00
N ALA A 4 -2.77 9.80 17.20
CA ALA A 4 -3.18 8.52 17.77
C ALA A 4 -2.56 7.36 16.97
N PRO A 5 -2.10 6.29 17.65
CA PRO A 5 -1.51 5.15 16.98
C PRO A 5 -2.51 4.55 15.98
N CYS A 6 -2.01 4.15 14.81
CA CYS A 6 -2.87 3.67 13.71
C CYS A 6 -3.61 2.36 14.02
N CYS A 7 -3.16 1.61 15.03
CA CYS A 7 -3.69 0.33 15.47
C CYS A 7 -3.11 -0.06 16.83
N ASP A 8 -3.84 -0.87 17.60
CA ASP A 8 -3.28 -1.55 18.77
C ASP A 8 -2.16 -2.49 18.35
N ARG A 9 -0.97 -2.28 18.92
CA ARG A 9 0.27 -2.95 18.50
C ARG A 9 0.38 -4.39 19.02
N LYS A 10 -0.51 -4.83 19.91
CA LYS A 10 -0.47 -6.17 20.52
C LYS A 10 -0.95 -7.22 19.50
N GLY A 11 -0.12 -8.24 19.24
CA GLY A 11 -0.49 -9.41 18.43
C GLY A 11 -0.35 -9.29 16.91
N LEU A 12 -0.12 -8.08 16.37
CA LEU A 12 0.02 -7.88 14.92
C LEU A 12 1.37 -8.38 14.39
N LYS A 13 1.36 -9.11 13.26
CA LYS A 13 2.59 -9.57 12.61
C LYS A 13 3.38 -8.39 12.06
N LYS A 14 4.64 -8.30 12.49
CA LYS A 14 5.66 -7.39 11.94
C LYS A 14 6.62 -8.22 11.09
N GLY A 15 7.15 -7.61 10.04
CA GLY A 15 8.09 -8.28 9.12
C GLY A 15 7.49 -8.50 7.73
N PRO A 16 8.18 -9.31 6.89
CA PRO A 16 7.87 -9.46 5.48
C PRO A 16 6.47 -10.04 5.28
N TRP A 17 5.85 -9.67 4.16
CA TRP A 17 4.58 -10.24 3.71
C TRP A 17 4.83 -11.61 3.07
N THR A 18 4.00 -12.59 3.40
CA THR A 18 4.03 -13.88 2.72
C THR A 18 3.14 -13.88 1.48
N PRO A 19 3.38 -14.77 0.50
CA PRO A 19 2.54 -14.88 -0.70
C PRO A 19 1.06 -15.15 -0.36
N GLU A 20 0.79 -15.86 0.73
CA GLU A 20 -0.57 -16.16 1.18
C GLU A 20 -1.27 -14.89 1.69
N GLU A 21 -0.58 -14.07 2.49
CA GLU A 21 -1.10 -12.78 2.94
C GLU A 21 -1.36 -11.83 1.77
N ASP A 22 -0.44 -11.81 0.78
CA ASP A 22 -0.62 -11.02 -0.43
C ASP A 22 -1.85 -11.47 -1.23
N LYS A 23 -2.03 -12.79 -1.39
CA LYS A 23 -3.19 -13.34 -2.08
C LYS A 23 -4.49 -12.97 -1.36
N GLN A 24 -4.57 -13.14 -0.04
CA GLN A 24 -5.74 -12.74 0.75
C GLN A 24 -6.06 -11.25 0.58
N LEU A 25 -5.03 -10.39 0.60
CA LEU A 25 -5.19 -8.96 0.41
C LEU A 25 -5.71 -8.62 -0.99
N VAL A 26 -5.15 -9.27 -2.03
CA VAL A 26 -5.57 -9.07 -3.42
C VAL A 26 -7.00 -9.55 -3.64
N ASP A 27 -7.32 -10.78 -3.23
CA ASP A 27 -8.63 -11.39 -3.42
C ASP A 27 -9.72 -10.54 -2.72
N PHE A 28 -9.46 -10.09 -1.49
CA PHE A 28 -10.38 -9.21 -0.77
C PHE A 28 -10.63 -7.89 -1.51
N ILE A 29 -9.57 -7.24 -1.99
CA ILE A 29 -9.67 -5.94 -2.69
C ILE A 29 -10.34 -6.10 -4.06
N GLN A 30 -10.09 -7.20 -4.77
CA GLN A 30 -10.76 -7.47 -6.04
C GLN A 30 -12.26 -7.69 -5.86
N ALA A 31 -12.67 -8.38 -4.78
CA ALA A 31 -14.07 -8.65 -4.51
C ALA A 31 -14.84 -7.44 -3.93
N ASN A 32 -14.21 -6.65 -3.06
CA ASN A 32 -14.91 -5.62 -2.25
C ASN A 32 -14.40 -4.19 -2.49
N GLY A 33 -13.30 -4.02 -3.23
CA GLY A 33 -12.50 -2.80 -3.19
C GLY A 33 -11.71 -2.65 -1.89
N HIS A 34 -10.82 -1.65 -1.83
CA HIS A 34 -10.01 -1.42 -0.63
C HIS A 34 -10.76 -0.76 0.53
N GLY A 35 -11.86 -0.03 0.23
CA GLY A 35 -12.68 0.67 1.21
C GLY A 35 -11.86 1.41 2.28
N SER A 36 -12.18 1.12 3.55
CA SER A 36 -11.45 1.63 4.72
C SER A 36 -10.26 0.71 5.08
N TRP A 37 -9.04 1.21 4.87
CA TRP A 37 -7.82 0.50 5.27
C TRP A 37 -7.79 0.12 6.76
N ARG A 38 -8.47 0.86 7.65
CA ARG A 38 -8.51 0.51 9.08
C ARG A 38 -9.30 -0.76 9.34
N LEU A 39 -10.39 -0.98 8.59
CA LEU A 39 -11.28 -2.14 8.77
C LEU A 39 -10.87 -3.32 7.89
N LEU A 40 -10.26 -3.05 6.74
CA LEU A 40 -9.85 -4.06 5.77
C LEU A 40 -9.13 -5.26 6.40
N PRO A 41 -8.11 -5.13 7.27
CA PRO A 41 -7.40 -6.31 7.78
C PRO A 41 -8.30 -7.24 8.58
N LYS A 42 -9.26 -6.69 9.34
CA LYS A 42 -10.23 -7.51 10.09
C LYS A 42 -11.19 -8.23 9.14
N LEU A 43 -11.63 -7.55 8.07
CA LEU A 43 -12.57 -8.12 7.10
C LEU A 43 -11.90 -9.14 6.16
N ALA A 44 -10.62 -8.96 5.86
CA ALA A 44 -9.80 -9.85 5.04
C ALA A 44 -9.08 -10.94 5.86
N GLU A 45 -9.39 -11.05 7.16
CA GLU A 45 -8.78 -12.00 8.09
C GLU A 45 -7.23 -11.95 8.13
N LEU A 46 -6.68 -10.76 7.91
CA LEU A 46 -5.23 -10.50 7.93
C LEU A 46 -4.79 -10.04 9.32
N ASN A 47 -3.77 -10.71 9.87
CA ASN A 47 -3.12 -10.28 11.11
C ASN A 47 -2.10 -9.13 10.89
N ARG A 48 -2.53 -8.10 10.16
CA ARG A 48 -1.75 -6.92 9.77
C ARG A 48 -2.51 -5.65 10.14
N CYS A 49 -1.81 -4.53 10.31
CA CYS A 49 -2.50 -3.25 10.50
C CYS A 49 -2.93 -2.66 9.16
N GLY A 50 -3.95 -1.80 9.20
CA GLY A 50 -4.46 -1.12 8.01
C GLY A 50 -3.41 -0.31 7.25
N LYS A 51 -2.50 0.35 7.98
CA LYS A 51 -1.36 1.05 7.37
C LYS A 51 -0.47 0.10 6.59
N SER A 52 -0.22 -1.11 7.11
CA SER A 52 0.61 -2.11 6.45
C SER A 52 -0.08 -2.64 5.19
N CYS A 53 -1.37 -2.98 5.25
CA CYS A 53 -2.14 -3.42 4.08
C CYS A 53 -2.16 -2.34 2.99
N ARG A 54 -2.40 -1.07 3.37
CA ARG A 54 -2.38 0.05 2.41
C ARG A 54 -1.04 0.13 1.70
N LEU A 55 0.06 0.18 2.46
CA LEU A 55 1.40 0.30 1.88
C LEU A 55 1.75 -0.90 1.00
N ARG A 56 1.35 -2.12 1.41
CA ARG A 56 1.60 -3.32 0.62
C ARG A 56 0.87 -3.26 -0.71
N TRP A 57 -0.40 -2.90 -0.70
CA TRP A 57 -1.20 -2.74 -1.91
C TRP A 57 -0.64 -1.65 -2.82
N THR A 58 -0.50 -0.42 -2.31
CA THR A 58 -0.14 0.75 -3.15
C THR A 58 1.25 0.67 -3.75
N ASN A 59 2.18 -0.03 -3.09
CA ASN A 59 3.58 -0.05 -3.51
C ASN A 59 3.97 -1.33 -4.24
N TYR A 60 3.23 -2.43 -4.02
CA TYR A 60 3.62 -3.73 -4.56
C TYR A 60 2.48 -4.47 -5.26
N LEU A 61 1.27 -4.54 -4.72
CA LEU A 61 0.26 -5.47 -5.27
C LEU A 61 -0.68 -4.84 -6.31
N ARG A 62 -0.79 -3.52 -6.38
CA ARG A 62 -1.69 -2.85 -7.33
C ARG A 62 -1.26 -3.16 -8.78
N PRO A 63 -2.17 -3.62 -9.66
CA PRO A 63 -1.81 -4.17 -10.98
C PRO A 63 -1.28 -3.12 -11.96
N ASP A 64 -1.59 -1.85 -11.75
CA ASP A 64 -1.17 -0.70 -12.57
C ASP A 64 0.23 -0.19 -12.20
N ILE A 65 0.94 -0.83 -11.26
CA ILE A 65 2.30 -0.46 -10.90
C ILE A 65 3.24 -0.96 -12.00
N LYS A 66 3.75 -0.01 -12.79
CA LYS A 66 4.86 -0.25 -13.72
C LYS A 66 6.14 -0.55 -12.93
N ARG A 67 6.74 -1.71 -13.19
CA ARG A 67 8.03 -2.12 -12.63
C ARG A 67 9.08 -2.10 -13.73
N GLY A 68 10.20 -1.43 -13.48
CA GLY A 68 11.29 -1.32 -14.44
C GLY A 68 11.91 0.07 -14.44
N PRO A 69 12.92 0.30 -15.29
CA PRO A 69 13.48 1.62 -15.50
C PRO A 69 12.44 2.55 -16.14
N PHE A 70 12.54 3.84 -15.83
CA PHE A 70 11.76 4.86 -16.52
C PHE A 70 12.25 5.04 -17.97
N THR A 71 11.34 5.30 -18.89
CA THR A 71 11.72 5.73 -20.24
C THR A 71 12.30 7.15 -20.22
N ALA A 72 12.99 7.55 -21.29
CA ALA A 72 13.55 8.90 -21.39
C ALA A 72 12.46 9.99 -21.27
N GLU A 73 11.28 9.72 -21.82
CA GLU A 73 10.11 10.61 -21.76
C GLU A 73 9.55 10.69 -20.32
N GLU A 74 9.46 9.55 -19.63
CA GLU A 74 9.04 9.49 -18.23
C GLU A 74 10.03 10.25 -17.34
N GLN A 75 11.34 10.05 -17.53
CA GLN A 75 12.39 10.78 -16.81
C GLN A 75 12.29 12.29 -17.02
N LYS A 76 12.14 12.73 -18.27
CA LYS A 76 11.98 14.16 -18.60
C LYS A 76 10.74 14.74 -17.92
N SER A 77 9.63 14.01 -17.95
CA SER A 77 8.37 14.43 -17.33
C SER A 77 8.50 14.54 -15.81
N ILE A 78 9.18 13.58 -15.16
CA ILE A 78 9.44 13.60 -13.71
C ILE A 78 10.22 14.85 -13.32
N VAL A 79 11.33 15.14 -14.02
CA VAL A 79 12.17 16.33 -13.74
C VAL A 79 11.38 17.62 -13.97
N GLN A 80 10.63 17.72 -15.06
CA GLN A 80 9.83 18.90 -15.37
C GLN A 80 8.75 19.14 -14.30
N LEU A 81 7.99 18.10 -13.96
CA LEU A 81 6.91 18.20 -12.96
C LEU A 81 7.47 18.49 -11.57
N HIS A 82 8.62 17.92 -11.21
CA HIS A 82 9.31 18.22 -9.96
C HIS A 82 9.74 19.70 -9.90
N GLY A 83 10.27 20.25 -10.98
CA GLY A 83 10.63 21.68 -11.06
C GLY A 83 9.43 22.62 -10.90
N ILE A 84 8.25 22.22 -11.38
CA ILE A 84 7.02 23.02 -11.27
C ILE A 84 6.38 22.90 -9.88
N VAL A 85 6.34 21.69 -9.33
CA VAL A 85 5.52 21.36 -8.14
C VAL A 85 6.32 21.30 -6.86
N GLY A 86 7.62 20.99 -6.93
CA GLY A 86 8.51 20.76 -5.79
C GLY A 86 8.25 19.45 -5.05
N ASN A 87 8.93 19.26 -3.92
CA ASN A 87 8.67 18.14 -3.01
C ASN A 87 7.38 18.41 -2.21
N LYS A 88 6.28 17.76 -2.60
CA LYS A 88 5.00 17.79 -1.89
C LYS A 88 4.58 16.39 -1.46
#